data_AF-A0AA42L967-F1
#
_entry.id   AF-A0AA42L967-F1
#
_cell.length_a   1.000
_cell.length_b   1.000
_cell.length_c   1.000
_cell.angle_alpha   90.00
_cell.angle_beta   90.00
_cell.angle_gamma   90.00
#
_symmetry.space_group_name_H-M   'P 1'
#
loop_
_entity.id
_entity.type
_entity.pdbx_description
1 polymer ?
#
loop_
_entity_poly.entity_id
_entity_poly.type
_entity_poly.pdbx_seq_one_letter_code
_entity_poly.pdbx_strand_id
1 'polypeptide(L)'
;ALVLDIIQGKTTISEASRAFDLNPSEVEQWVDEGKRGMENALRTKPLEVKEQYEKQLRELQQAYGEAMLELRARKKLASLLGNEDEK
;
A
#
# COMPACT_ATOMS: atom_id res chain seq x y z
N ALA A 1 -4.98 -21.35 15.69
CA ALA A 1 -5.64 -20.88 14.46
C ALA A 1 -5.18 -21.82 13.35
N LEU A 2 -6.10 -22.36 12.55
CA LEU A 2 -5.88 -23.57 11.74
C LEU A 2 -4.56 -23.56 10.94
N VAL A 3 -4.34 -22.53 10.13
CA VAL A 3 -3.12 -22.38 9.30
C VAL A 3 -1.84 -22.33 10.16
N LEU A 4 -1.87 -21.61 11.29
CA LEU A 4 -0.72 -21.54 12.20
C LEU A 4 -0.43 -22.89 12.87
N ASP A 5 -1.46 -23.62 13.26
CA ASP A 5 -1.31 -24.93 13.88
C ASP A 5 -0.72 -25.95 12.89
N ILE A 6 -1.05 -25.83 11.59
CA ILE A 6 -0.44 -26.61 10.50
C ILE A 6 1.02 -26.22 10.29
N ILE A 7 1.34 -24.93 10.19
CA ILE A 7 2.72 -24.44 10.01
C ILE A 7 3.61 -24.85 11.20
N GLN A 8 3.05 -24.89 12.41
CA GLN A 8 3.75 -25.31 13.63
C GLN A 8 3.82 -26.84 13.79
N GLY A 9 3.24 -27.62 12.88
CA GLY A 9 3.25 -29.09 12.91
C GLY A 9 2.36 -29.72 14.00
N LYS A 10 1.44 -28.95 14.60
CA LYS A 10 0.50 -29.44 15.64
C LYS A 10 -0.66 -30.23 15.04
N THR A 11 -0.97 -29.99 13.78
CA THR A 11 -1.97 -30.72 13.00
C THR A 11 -1.50 -30.81 11.56
N THR A 12 -1.89 -31.86 10.86
CA THR A 12 -1.63 -32.00 9.42
C THR A 12 -2.79 -31.43 8.59
N ILE A 13 -2.53 -31.19 7.31
CA ILE A 13 -3.55 -30.78 6.32
C ILE A 13 -4.68 -31.81 6.28
N SER A 14 -4.35 -33.11 6.30
CA SER A 14 -5.34 -34.20 6.28
C SER A 14 -6.21 -34.25 7.54
N GLU A 15 -5.63 -34.03 8.72
CA GLU A 15 -6.37 -33.97 9.98
C GLU A 15 -7.28 -32.74 10.04
N ALA A 16 -6.76 -31.58 9.60
CA ALA A 16 -7.54 -30.35 9.48
C ALA A 16 -8.70 -30.50 8.49
N SER A 17 -8.45 -31.07 7.32
CA SER A 17 -9.46 -31.33 6.30
C SER A 17 -10.59 -32.20 6.84
N ARG A 18 -10.27 -33.29 7.57
CA ARG A 18 -11.30 -34.16 8.17
C ARG A 18 -12.03 -33.52 9.34
N ALA A 19 -11.33 -32.76 10.19
CA ALA A 19 -11.92 -32.16 11.38
C ALA A 19 -12.87 -31.01 11.05
N PHE A 20 -12.60 -30.28 9.96
CA PHE A 20 -13.37 -29.11 9.55
C PHE A 20 -14.17 -29.33 8.26
N ASP A 21 -14.16 -30.55 7.72
CA ASP A 21 -14.84 -30.95 6.48
C ASP A 21 -14.47 -30.03 5.29
N LEU A 22 -13.18 -29.69 5.21
CA LEU A 22 -12.61 -28.80 4.19
C LEU A 22 -11.88 -29.60 3.12
N ASN A 23 -11.83 -29.09 1.89
CA ASN A 23 -11.03 -29.72 0.85
C ASN A 23 -9.53 -29.59 1.19
N PRO A 24 -8.75 -30.68 1.17
CA PRO A 24 -7.30 -30.62 1.40
C PRO A 24 -6.58 -29.56 0.55
N SER A 25 -7.00 -29.34 -0.70
CA SER A 25 -6.39 -28.34 -1.59
C SER A 25 -6.61 -26.90 -1.12
N GLU A 26 -7.79 -26.60 -0.54
CA GLU A 26 -8.08 -25.27 -0.01
C GLU A 26 -7.23 -24.98 1.23
N VAL A 27 -7.08 -25.99 2.10
CA VAL A 27 -6.24 -25.89 3.30
C VAL A 27 -4.77 -25.71 2.92
N GLU A 28 -4.29 -26.44 1.91
CA GLU A 28 -2.94 -26.26 1.36
C GLU A 28 -2.74 -24.85 0.80
N GLN A 29 -3.69 -24.35 0.02
CA GLN A 29 -3.65 -22.98 -0.51
C GLN A 29 -3.56 -21.94 0.61
N TRP A 30 -4.35 -22.06 1.68
CA TRP A 30 -4.29 -21.12 2.81
C TRP A 30 -2.94 -21.17 3.54
N VAL A 31 -2.34 -22.35 3.66
CA VAL A 31 -1.01 -22.50 4.26
C VAL A 31 0.05 -21.80 3.41
N ASP A 32 -0.02 -21.95 2.09
CA ASP A 32 0.90 -21.30 1.16
C ASP A 32 0.72 -19.78 1.13
N GLU A 33 -0.52 -19.30 1.13
CA GLU A 33 -0.82 -17.87 1.25
C GLU A 33 -0.32 -17.28 2.56
N GLY A 34 -0.49 -18.01 3.68
CA GLY A 34 0.03 -17.62 4.98
C GLY A 34 1.55 -17.50 5.01
N LYS A 35 2.27 -18.50 4.47
CA LYS A 35 3.74 -18.49 4.35
C LYS A 35 4.22 -17.32 3.50
N ARG A 36 3.61 -17.10 2.32
CA ARG A 36 3.94 -15.99 1.42
C ARG A 36 3.66 -14.63 2.07
N GLY A 37 2.58 -14.51 2.82
CA GLY A 37 2.25 -13.30 3.58
C GLY A 37 3.32 -12.98 4.63
N MET A 38 3.79 -14.00 5.36
CA MET A 38 4.88 -13.86 6.32
C MET A 38 6.21 -13.48 5.65
N GLU A 39 6.57 -14.14 4.54
CA GLU A 39 7.78 -13.81 3.79
C GLU A 39 7.75 -12.38 3.25
N ASN A 40 6.62 -11.95 2.70
CA ASN A 40 6.42 -10.57 2.27
C ASN A 40 6.55 -9.60 3.45
N ALA A 41 5.90 -9.88 4.58
CA ALA A 41 5.99 -9.03 5.77
C ALA A 41 7.42 -8.91 6.33
N LEU A 42 8.24 -9.97 6.19
CA LEU A 42 9.66 -9.95 6.56
C LEU A 42 10.53 -9.22 5.53
N ARG A 43 10.19 -9.34 4.24
CA ARG A 43 10.96 -8.75 3.12
C ARG A 43 10.69 -7.26 2.97
N THR A 44 9.44 -6.85 3.05
CA THR A 44 9.07 -5.43 3.07
C THR A 44 9.36 -4.92 4.48
N LYS A 45 10.40 -4.09 4.67
CA LYS A 45 10.52 -3.28 5.88
C LYS A 45 9.32 -2.31 5.89
N PRO A 46 8.28 -2.53 6.71
CA PRO A 46 7.02 -1.78 6.55
C PRO A 46 7.21 -0.28 6.81
N LEU A 47 8.19 0.07 7.65
CA LEU A 47 8.62 1.44 7.90
C LEU A 47 9.21 2.10 6.65
N GLU A 48 10.01 1.38 5.87
CA GLU A 48 10.67 1.90 4.68
C GLU A 48 9.66 2.21 3.56
N VAL A 49 8.65 1.35 3.40
CA VAL A 49 7.54 1.58 2.46
C VAL A 49 6.72 2.80 2.88
N LYS A 50 6.38 2.92 4.17
CA LYS A 50 5.67 4.08 4.69
C LYS A 50 6.48 5.38 4.50
N GLU A 51 7.76 5.35 4.82
CA GLU A 51 8.66 6.49 4.63
C GLU A 51 8.78 6.91 3.15
N GLN A 52 8.83 5.94 2.24
CA GLN A 52 8.83 6.21 0.80
C GLN A 52 7.53 6.90 0.36
N TYR A 53 6.37 6.40 0.78
CA TYR A 53 5.09 7.03 0.47
C TYR A 53 4.98 8.43 1.05
N GLU A 54 5.39 8.63 2.31
CA GLU A 54 5.39 9.95 2.93
C GLU A 54 6.35 10.92 2.23
N LYS A 55 7.51 10.45 1.76
CA LYS A 55 8.45 11.26 0.99
C LYS A 55 7.84 11.68 -0.35
N GLN A 56 7.25 10.74 -1.09
CA GLN A 56 6.56 11.04 -2.35
C GLN A 56 5.41 12.02 -2.14
N LEU A 57 4.66 11.88 -1.05
CA LEU A 57 3.56 12.79 -0.70
C LEU A 57 4.06 14.21 -0.42
N ARG A 58 5.17 14.34 0.33
CA ARG A 58 5.80 15.64 0.62
C ARG A 58 6.33 16.31 -0.64
N GLU A 59 7.04 15.57 -1.50
CA GLU A 59 7.56 16.09 -2.76
C GLU A 59 6.43 16.58 -3.68
N LEU A 60 5.33 15.81 -3.76
CA LEU A 60 4.16 16.18 -4.55
C LEU A 60 3.46 17.43 -3.99
N GLN A 61 3.28 17.51 -2.66
CA GLN A 61 2.70 18.68 -2.00
C GLN A 61 3.54 19.94 -2.22
N GLN A 62 4.86 19.81 -2.16
CA GLN A 62 5.77 20.93 -2.40
C GLN A 62 5.67 21.42 -3.86
N ALA A 63 5.76 20.51 -4.83
CA ALA A 63 5.64 20.87 -6.25
C ALA A 63 4.28 21.52 -6.58
N TYR A 64 3.19 21.00 -5.99
CA TYR A 64 1.87 21.59 -6.13
C TYR A 64 1.78 22.99 -5.50
N GLY A 65 2.37 23.17 -4.31
CA GLY A 65 2.45 24.47 -3.63
C GLY A 65 3.21 25.51 -4.44
N GLU A 66 4.37 25.14 -4.99
CA GLU A 66 5.18 25.99 -5.85
C GLU A 66 4.40 26.40 -7.12
N ALA A 67 3.77 25.44 -7.81
CA ALA A 67 2.96 25.73 -8.99
C ALA A 67 1.77 26.66 -8.70
N MET A 68 1.10 26.48 -7.55
CA MET A 68 0.00 27.35 -7.14
C MET A 68 0.45 28.77 -6.80
N LEU A 69 1.63 28.92 -6.18
CA LEU A 69 2.23 30.23 -5.92
C LEU A 69 2.60 30.93 -7.23
N GLU A 70 3.19 30.20 -8.18
CA GLU A 70 3.52 30.74 -9.50
C GLU A 70 2.26 31.18 -10.26
N LEU A 71 1.21 30.37 -10.25
CA LEU A 71 -0.07 30.72 -10.86
C LEU A 71 -0.67 31.99 -10.23
N ARG A 72 -0.64 32.10 -8.89
CA ARG A 72 -1.13 33.29 -8.18
C ARG A 72 -0.30 34.52 -8.52
N ALA A 73 1.03 34.39 -8.60
CA ALA A 73 1.92 35.47 -8.97
C ALA A 73 1.63 35.96 -10.40
N ARG A 74 1.50 35.04 -11.37
CA ARG A 74 1.14 35.37 -12.76
C ARG A 74 -0.21 36.07 -12.86
N LYS A 75 -1.25 35.57 -12.18
CA LYS A 75 -2.57 36.20 -12.14
C LYS A 75 -2.52 37.61 -11.55
N LYS A 76 -1.77 37.81 -10.46
CA LYS A 76 -1.61 39.13 -9.84
C LYS A 76 -0.84 40.09 -10.75
N LEU A 77 0.20 39.63 -11.42
CA LEU A 77 0.94 40.44 -12.39
C LEU A 77 0.06 40.84 -13.58
N ALA A 78 -0.71 39.91 -14.14
CA ALA A 78 -1.64 40.21 -15.23
C ALA A 78 -2.68 41.29 -14.84
N SER A 79 -3.26 41.17 -13.64
CA SER A 79 -4.17 42.17 -13.09
C SER A 79 -3.52 43.54 -12.89
N LEU A 80 -2.26 43.60 -12.44
CA LEU A 80 -1.53 44.85 -12.25
C LEU A 80 -1.12 45.51 -13.57
N LEU A 81 -0.88 44.72 -14.61
CA LEU A 81 -0.54 45.21 -15.95
C LEU A 81 -1.76 45.65 -16.76
N GLY A 82 -2.99 45.53 -16.22
CA GLY A 82 -4.21 45.93 -16.91
C GLY A 82 -4.55 45.06 -18.12
N ASN A 83 -3.88 43.91 -18.26
CA ASN A 83 -4.22 42.91 -19.26
C ASN A 83 -5.41 42.11 -18.72
N GLU A 84 -6.58 42.73 -18.63
CA GLU A 84 -7.82 41.98 -18.79
C GLU A 84 -7.76 41.40 -20.19
N ASP A 85 -7.87 40.08 -20.29
CA ASP A 85 -7.85 39.37 -21.56
C ASP A 85 -8.81 40.08 -22.56
N GLU A 86 -8.26 40.77 -23.56
CA GLU A 86 -8.98 40.97 -24.81
C GLU A 86 -9.23 39.57 -25.37
N LYS A 87 -10.48 39.13 -25.18
CA LYS A 87 -11.16 37.97 -25.77
C LYS A 87 -10.43 37.20 -26.87
#